data_AF-A0A149VQ39-F1
#
_entry.id   AF-A0A149VQ39-F1
#
_cell.length_a   1.000
_cell.length_b   1.000
_cell.length_c   1.000
_cell.angle_alpha   90.00
_cell.angle_beta   90.00
_cell.angle_gamma   90.00
#
_symmetry.space_group_name_H-M   'P 1'
#
loop_
_entity.id
_entity.type
_entity.pdbx_description
1 polymer ?
#
loop_
_entity_poly.entity_id
_entity_poly.type
_entity_poly.pdbx_seq_one_letter_code
_entity_poly.pdbx_strand_id
1 'polypeptide(L)'
;MEQAPRLITPNGFYYLLAESLEGDLRKALDNRSEVKGLFIVYLTNQNNIKYIVSTLVFGKLIGEQFNIHMQTTSISPQEWQ
;
A
#
# COMPACT_ATOMS: atom_id res chain seq x y z
N MET A 1 11.64 -13.75 23.54
CA MET A 1 12.04 -12.33 23.40
C MET A 1 10.89 -11.62 22.71
N GLU A 2 10.22 -10.69 23.38
CA GLU A 2 9.23 -9.82 22.73
C GLU A 2 9.94 -8.95 21.70
N GLN A 3 9.56 -9.06 20.43
CA GLN A 3 9.99 -8.09 19.43
C GLN A 3 9.22 -6.80 19.68
N ALA A 4 9.93 -5.73 20.04
CA ALA A 4 9.34 -4.41 20.15
C ALA A 4 8.58 -4.07 18.84
N PRO A 5 7.34 -3.54 18.92
CA PRO A 5 6.67 -3.03 17.74
C PRO A 5 7.54 -1.93 17.17
N ARG A 6 8.21 -2.21 16.05
CA ARG A 6 9.01 -1.21 15.34
C ARG A 6 8.04 -0.32 14.61
N LEU A 7 7.50 0.66 15.32
CA LEU A 7 6.80 1.77 14.69
C LEU A 7 7.80 2.43 13.74
N ILE A 8 7.63 2.23 12.43
CA ILE A 8 8.43 2.94 11.44
C ILE A 8 7.83 4.33 11.36
N THR A 9 8.43 5.28 12.06
CA THR A 9 8.05 6.69 11.95
C THR A 9 8.66 7.25 10.66
N PRO A 10 7.84 7.56 9.63
CA PRO A 10 8.34 8.10 8.39
C PRO A 10 8.99 9.48 8.62
N ASN A 11 9.99 9.82 7.82
CA ASN A 11 10.53 11.17 7.74
C ASN A 11 10.21 11.76 6.35
N GLY A 12 9.55 12.92 6.31
CA GLY A 12 9.13 13.58 5.07
C GLY A 12 7.78 13.11 4.51
N PHE A 13 7.57 13.35 3.22
CA PHE A 13 6.34 13.00 2.50
C PHE A 13 6.39 11.56 2.00
N TYR A 14 5.34 10.79 2.26
CA TYR A 14 5.09 9.53 1.57
C TYR A 14 3.94 9.76 0.58
N TYR A 15 4.14 9.39 -0.68
CA TYR A 15 3.10 9.51 -1.70
C TYR A 15 2.17 8.30 -1.60
N LEU A 16 1.03 8.45 -0.91
CA LEU A 16 -0.13 7.64 -1.22
C LEU A 16 -0.85 8.32 -2.37
N LEU A 17 -0.64 7.84 -3.59
CA LEU A 17 -1.46 8.23 -4.75
C LEU A 17 -2.82 7.55 -4.65
N ALA A 18 -3.54 7.76 -3.54
CA ALA A 18 -4.79 7.06 -3.23
C ALA A 18 -5.85 7.33 -4.31
N GLU A 19 -5.91 8.55 -4.85
CA GLU A 19 -6.81 8.90 -5.95
C GLU A 19 -6.46 8.18 -7.26
N SER A 20 -5.17 8.06 -7.58
CA SER A 20 -4.72 7.31 -8.76
C SER A 20 -4.98 5.81 -8.58
N LEU A 21 -4.76 5.28 -7.39
CA LEU A 21 -5.02 3.89 -7.04
C LEU A 21 -6.52 3.57 -7.15
N GLU A 22 -7.40 4.44 -6.65
CA GLU A 22 -8.84 4.26 -6.80
C GLU A 22 -9.25 4.29 -8.28
N GLY A 23 -8.73 5.25 -9.06
CA GLY A 23 -8.99 5.33 -10.50
C GLY A 23 -8.54 4.08 -11.27
N ASP A 24 -7.37 3.55 -10.97
CA ASP A 24 -6.83 2.35 -11.61
C ASP A 24 -7.60 1.08 -11.21
N LEU A 25 -8.00 0.97 -9.94
CA LEU A 25 -8.81 -0.14 -9.46
C LEU A 25 -10.22 -0.10 -10.06
N ARG A 26 -10.85 1.08 -10.15
CA ARG A 26 -12.17 1.23 -10.79
C ARG A 26 -12.13 0.81 -12.25
N LYS A 27 -11.13 1.24 -13.02
CA LYS A 27 -10.92 0.78 -14.41
C LYS A 27 -10.75 -0.74 -14.50
N ALA A 28 -10.05 -1.35 -13.55
CA ALA A 28 -9.86 -2.80 -13.52
C ALA A 28 -11.14 -3.58 -13.14
N LEU A 29 -12.09 -2.92 -12.46
CA LEU A 29 -13.34 -3.49 -11.98
C LEU A 29 -14.53 -3.31 -12.93
N ASP A 30 -14.43 -2.49 -13.98
CA ASP A 30 -15.52 -2.30 -14.95
C ASP A 30 -16.07 -3.61 -15.55
N ASN A 31 -15.30 -4.72 -15.47
CA ASN A 31 -15.73 -6.05 -15.90
C ASN A 31 -15.65 -7.13 -14.79
N ARG A 32 -15.41 -6.76 -13.52
CA ARG A 32 -15.20 -7.71 -12.39
C ARG A 32 -15.73 -7.13 -11.08
N SER A 33 -16.33 -7.96 -10.24
CA SER A 33 -16.77 -7.54 -8.90
C SER A 33 -15.62 -7.32 -7.91
N GLU A 34 -14.47 -7.93 -8.15
CA GLU A 34 -13.32 -7.93 -7.23
C GLU A 34 -11.99 -7.84 -7.99
N VAL A 35 -11.03 -7.11 -7.41
CA VAL A 35 -9.66 -6.95 -7.91
C VAL A 35 -8.68 -7.11 -6.75
N LYS A 36 -7.55 -7.76 -7.04
CA LYS A 36 -6.42 -7.89 -6.13
C LYS A 36 -5.16 -7.37 -6.82
N GLY A 37 -4.48 -6.43 -6.19
CA GLY A 37 -3.22 -5.85 -6.66
C GLY A 37 -2.12 -5.91 -5.61
N LEU A 38 -0.87 -5.82 -6.07
CA LEU A 38 0.27 -5.54 -5.23
C LEU A 38 0.61 -4.06 -5.36
N PHE A 39 0.70 -3.37 -4.23
CA PHE A 39 1.07 -1.97 -4.13
C PHE A 39 2.35 -1.86 -3.31
N ILE A 40 3.34 -1.16 -3.86
CA ILE A 40 4.65 -1.00 -3.23
C ILE A 40 4.79 0.43 -2.74
N VAL A 41 5.04 0.60 -1.45
CA VAL A 41 5.29 1.90 -0.81
C VAL A 41 6.76 2.01 -0.47
N TYR A 42 7.39 3.10 -0.92
CA TYR A 42 8.77 3.43 -0.61
C TYR A 42 8.78 4.41 0.57
N LEU A 43 9.46 4.05 1.66
CA LEU A 43 9.51 4.84 2.89
C LEU A 43 10.96 5.09 3.28
N THR A 44 11.25 6.30 3.77
CA THR A 44 12.50 6.58 4.50
C THR A 44 12.14 6.97 5.92
N ASN A 45 12.83 6.39 6.92
CA ASN A 45 12.61 6.75 8.32
C ASN A 45 13.49 7.94 8.75
N GLN A 46 13.35 8.37 10.00
CA GLN A 46 14.14 9.47 10.59
C GLN A 46 15.65 9.22 10.65
N ASN A 47 16.08 7.97 10.56
CA ASN A 47 17.49 7.57 10.53
C ASN A 47 18.02 7.38 9.10
N ASN A 48 17.31 7.90 8.09
CA ASN A 48 17.63 7.73 6.66
C ASN A 48 17.69 6.28 6.17
N ILE A 49 17.06 5.35 6.89
CA ILE A 49 16.92 3.96 6.42
C ILE A 49 15.75 3.90 5.45
N LYS A 50 16.02 3.40 4.25
CA LYS A 50 15.04 3.15 3.20
C LYS A 50 14.37 1.80 3.38
N TYR A 51 13.07 1.77 3.15
CA TYR A 51 12.23 0.58 3.20
C TYR A 51 11.41 0.47 1.92
N ILE A 52 11.16 -0.78 1.54
CA ILE A 52 10.13 -1.17 0.60
C ILE A 52 9.05 -1.88 1.41
N VAL A 53 7.84 -1.35 1.35
CA VAL A 53 6.65 -1.92 2.00
C VAL A 53 5.75 -2.51 0.93
N SER A 54 5.52 -3.81 1.00
CA SER A 54 4.58 -4.48 0.11
C SER A 54 3.22 -4.53 0.76
N THR A 55 2.21 -4.08 0.02
CA THR A 55 0.82 -4.02 0.46
C THR A 55 -0.04 -4.70 -0.57
N LEU A 56 -0.87 -5.66 -0.14
CA LEU A 56 -1.94 -6.16 -0.98
C LEU A 56 -3.11 -5.18 -0.92
N VAL A 57 -3.63 -4.85 -2.10
CA VAL A 57 -4.82 -4.01 -2.24
C VAL A 57 -5.94 -4.87 -2.79
N PHE A 58 -7.08 -4.82 -2.12
CA PHE A 58 -8.29 -5.53 -2.48
C PHE A 58 -9.37 -4.50 -2.75
N GLY A 59 -9.84 -4.43 -3.99
CA GLY A 59 -10.97 -3.60 -4.38
C GLY A 59 -12.20 -4.48 -4.56
N LYS A 60 -13.34 -4.04 -4.04
CA LYS A 60 -14.64 -4.70 -4.24
C LYS A 60 -15.72 -3.68 -4.59
N LEU A 61 -16.45 -3.95 -5.67
CA LEU A 61 -17.62 -3.17 -6.08
C LEU A 61 -18.89 -3.90 -5.64
N ILE A 62 -19.74 -3.25 -4.84
CA ILE A 62 -21.04 -3.76 -4.40
C ILE A 62 -22.10 -2.73 -4.80
N GLY A 63 -22.86 -3.02 -5.86
CA GLY A 63 -23.71 -2.01 -6.49
C GLY A 63 -22.86 -0.85 -7.02
N GLU A 64 -23.15 0.37 -6.56
CA GLU A 64 -22.36 1.57 -6.89
C GLU A 64 -21.25 1.88 -5.88
N GLN A 65 -21.19 1.14 -4.76
CA GLN A 65 -20.21 1.38 -3.70
C GLN A 65 -18.91 0.65 -3.96
N PHE A 66 -17.82 1.43 -4.03
CA PHE A 66 -16.47 0.90 -4.14
C PHE A 66 -15.79 0.86 -2.78
N ASN A 67 -15.32 -0.32 -2.38
CA ASN A 67 -14.62 -0.55 -1.13
C ASN A 67 -13.19 -0.97 -1.40
N ILE A 68 -12.24 -0.31 -0.74
CA ILE A 68 -10.82 -0.65 -0.80
C ILE A 68 -10.38 -1.16 0.57
N HIS A 69 -9.79 -2.34 0.60
CA HIS A 69 -9.08 -2.87 1.76
C HIS A 69 -7.60 -3.03 1.43
N MET A 70 -6.73 -2.68 2.37
CA MET A 70 -5.28 -2.79 2.20
C MET A 70 -4.69 -3.61 3.34
N GLN A 71 -3.76 -4.50 3.00
CA GLN A 71 -3.04 -5.32 3.96
C GLN A 71 -1.54 -5.28 3.67
N THR A 72 -0.76 -4.76 4.62
CA THR A 72 0.70 -4.85 4.55
C THR A 72 1.13 -6.30 4.68
N THR A 73 1.92 -6.79 3.72
CA THR A 73 2.43 -8.16 3.70
C THR A 73 3.92 -8.25 4.01
N SER A 74 4.69 -7.22 3.69
CA SER A 74 6.10 -7.16 4.07
C SER A 74 6.58 -5.74 4.27
N ILE A 75 7.59 -5.61 5.13
CA ILE A 75 8.36 -4.38 5.29
C ILE A 75 9.82 -4.79 5.34
N SER A 76 10.62 -4.34 4.38
CA SER A 76 12.02 -4.74 4.25
C SER A 76 12.91 -3.52 4.06
N PRO A 77 14.01 -3.38 4.83
CA PRO A 77 15.00 -2.35 4.56
C PRO A 77 15.72 -2.67 3.25
N GLN A 78 15.68 -1.76 2.29
CA GLN A 78 16.23 -1.97 0.95
C GLN A 78 16.52 -0.62 0.27
N GLU A 79 17.65 -0.54 -0.44
CA GLU A 79 17.93 0.58 -1.34
C GLU A 79 16.97 0.57 -2.54
N TRP A 80 16.51 1.75 -2.96
CA TRP A 80 15.64 1.90 -4.12
C TRP A 80 16.47 1.79 -5.41
N GLN A 81 16.04 0.95 -6.36
CA GLN A 81 16.67 0.81 -7.68
C GLN A 81 16.12 1.83 -8.67
#